data_AF-E4Y2H2-F1
#
_entry.id   AF-E4Y2H2-F1
#
_cell.length_a   1.000
_cell.length_b   1.000
_cell.length_c   1.000
_cell.angle_alpha   90.00
_cell.angle_beta   90.00
_cell.angle_gamma   90.00
#
_symmetry.space_group_name_H-M   'P 1'
#
loop_
_entity.id
_entity.type
_entity.pdbx_description
1 polymer ?
#
loop_
_entity_poly.entity_id
_entity_poly.type
_entity_poly.pdbx_seq_one_letter_code
_entity_poly.pdbx_strand_id
1 'polypeptide(L)'
;MFNSIIFEFILHYNAHTDKLKYIASEICLQIVVHLICLKHFRQTKDDLMKSYENVCEIVRANQKYESDMKTTQMLLNSVMPKTLADKCVITTSNDKLMRTIAGDISLQDKVSILFADIVGFTRLSSGLEASRLVNMLNDLFGRFDKLCYSMKCEKVAILGDCYYCVAGCPEPDEDHAYNCVVMGLKICKTIKANPDFEGQIVDMRVGIHSGRVIYAIVGSKRYKFDVYGQDVTWANKLESTGIPGRVHISGCTRGYLNGTGLEFEDANPSAHHARDNDDWNRLFEETENSNSKVSLRGRFHQLFENHDHPEYADTTWLVREPDNFFDNERFDEFNSIVDGSTQDYDSSKLALREEDCQVSLLENGENRRYGEAPRTTAIALIHKQTENQE
;
A
#
# COMPACT_ATOMS: atom_id res chain seq x y z
N MET A 1 -63.02 4.67 27.85
CA MET A 1 -63.61 4.11 29.10
C MET A 1 -63.30 4.95 30.34
N PHE A 2 -62.10 5.51 30.52
CA PHE A 2 -61.75 6.30 31.73
C PHE A 2 -62.57 7.59 31.94
N ASN A 3 -62.99 8.27 30.88
CA ASN A 3 -63.79 9.50 31.00
C ASN A 3 -65.21 9.26 31.55
N SER A 4 -65.74 8.03 31.48
CA SER A 4 -67.12 7.74 31.90
C SER A 4 -67.23 7.48 33.41
N ILE A 5 -66.19 6.94 34.03
CA ILE A 5 -66.18 6.59 35.47
C ILE A 5 -65.93 7.84 36.32
N ILE A 6 -65.09 8.76 35.83
CA ILE A 6 -64.83 10.04 36.51
C ILE A 6 -66.11 10.90 36.55
N PHE A 7 -66.91 10.87 35.49
CA PHE A 7 -68.15 11.65 35.40
C PHE A 7 -69.24 11.15 36.35
N GLU A 8 -69.37 9.83 36.53
CA GLU A 8 -70.31 9.26 37.51
C GLU A 8 -69.90 9.51 38.96
N PHE A 9 -68.61 9.51 39.27
CA PHE A 9 -68.13 9.77 40.63
C PHE A 9 -68.36 11.23 41.06
N ILE A 10 -68.30 12.17 40.11
CA ILE A 10 -68.54 13.60 40.36
C ILE A 10 -70.03 13.89 40.60
N LEU A 11 -70.94 13.18 39.92
CA LEU A 11 -72.38 13.37 40.10
C LEU A 11 -72.89 12.79 41.44
N HIS A 12 -72.32 11.67 41.91
CA HIS A 12 -72.76 11.05 43.16
C HIS A 12 -72.26 11.79 44.43
N TYR A 13 -71.17 12.57 44.37
CA TYR A 13 -70.61 13.24 45.55
C TYR A 13 -71.22 14.63 45.85
N ASN A 14 -72.06 15.16 44.96
CA ASN A 14 -72.52 16.56 44.99
C ASN A 14 -73.82 16.83 45.78
N ALA A 15 -74.34 15.85 46.52
CA ALA A 15 -75.52 16.01 47.35
C ALA A 15 -75.15 16.37 48.81
N HIS A 16 -75.17 17.67 49.11
CA HIS A 16 -75.19 18.30 50.44
C HIS A 16 -73.88 18.34 51.28
N THR A 17 -73.47 19.57 51.61
CA THR A 17 -72.43 19.98 52.59
C THR A 17 -70.98 19.59 52.29
N ASP A 18 -70.33 20.41 51.46
CA ASP A 18 -69.11 21.20 51.79
C ASP A 18 -68.46 21.65 50.47
N LYS A 19 -68.72 22.88 50.02
CA LYS A 19 -68.06 23.47 48.84
C LYS A 19 -66.53 23.33 48.90
N LEU A 20 -65.96 23.34 50.12
CA LEU A 20 -64.54 23.10 50.38
C LEU A 20 -64.06 21.70 50.01
N LYS A 21 -64.87 20.65 50.25
CA LYS A 21 -64.50 19.26 49.90
C LYS A 21 -64.53 19.02 48.38
N TYR A 22 -65.45 19.66 47.67
CA TYR A 22 -65.52 19.61 46.21
C TYR A 22 -64.34 20.34 45.55
N ILE A 23 -63.98 21.53 46.04
CA ILE A 23 -62.79 22.26 45.56
C ILE A 23 -61.51 21.45 45.86
N ALA A 24 -61.44 20.77 47.02
CA ALA A 24 -60.30 19.93 47.36
C ALA A 24 -60.17 18.70 46.45
N SER A 25 -61.26 18.05 46.04
CA SER A 25 -61.21 16.90 45.14
C SER A 25 -60.78 17.26 43.72
N GLU A 26 -61.20 18.42 43.19
CA GLU A 26 -60.70 18.95 41.91
C GLU A 26 -59.20 19.25 41.96
N ILE A 27 -58.71 19.90 43.01
CA ILE A 27 -57.27 20.18 43.18
C ILE A 27 -56.48 18.87 43.23
N CYS A 28 -56.97 17.87 43.96
CA CYS A 28 -56.33 16.54 44.01
C CYS A 28 -56.27 15.87 42.62
N LEU A 29 -57.35 15.95 41.83
CA LEU A 29 -57.37 15.44 40.45
C LEU A 29 -56.36 16.18 39.56
N GLN A 30 -56.28 17.51 39.67
CA GLN A 30 -55.33 18.34 38.93
C GLN A 30 -53.87 17.94 39.21
N ILE A 31 -53.56 17.66 40.49
CA ILE A 31 -52.24 17.23 40.95
C ILE A 31 -51.90 15.84 40.40
N VAL A 32 -52.83 14.88 40.46
CA VAL A 32 -52.61 13.53 39.93
C VAL A 32 -52.35 13.57 38.43
N VAL A 33 -53.10 14.37 37.67
CA VAL A 33 -52.88 14.56 36.22
C VAL A 33 -51.49 15.17 35.98
N HIS A 34 -51.09 16.21 36.71
CA HIS A 34 -49.76 16.81 36.60
C HIS A 34 -48.63 15.81 36.91
N LEU A 35 -48.80 14.96 37.91
CA LEU A 35 -47.81 13.93 38.26
C LEU A 35 -47.67 12.88 37.15
N ILE A 36 -48.77 12.47 36.51
CA ILE A 36 -48.75 11.56 35.36
C ILE A 36 -48.06 12.23 34.16
N CYS A 37 -48.39 13.49 33.87
CA CYS A 37 -47.75 14.26 32.80
C CYS A 37 -46.24 14.41 33.05
N LEU A 38 -45.82 14.71 34.28
CA LEU A 38 -44.41 14.80 34.65
C LEU A 38 -43.69 13.45 34.51
N LYS A 39 -44.33 12.35 34.92
CA LYS A 39 -43.77 11.01 34.75
C LYS A 39 -43.59 10.67 33.26
N HIS A 40 -44.59 10.94 32.43
CA HIS A 40 -44.52 10.69 30.99
C HIS A 40 -43.43 11.55 30.33
N PHE A 41 -43.37 12.85 30.68
CA PHE A 41 -42.33 13.76 30.19
C PHE A 41 -40.92 13.30 30.55
N ARG A 42 -40.70 12.84 31.80
CA ARG A 42 -39.41 12.26 32.21
C ARG A 42 -39.06 11.02 31.42
N GLN A 43 -40.02 10.09 31.24
CA GLN A 43 -39.80 8.87 30.48
C GLN A 43 -39.44 9.16 29.01
N THR A 44 -40.17 10.05 28.34
CA THR A 44 -39.85 10.45 26.96
C THR A 44 -38.47 11.10 26.85
N LYS A 45 -38.07 11.91 27.85
CA LYS A 45 -36.73 12.50 27.89
C LYS A 45 -35.64 11.42 28.04
N ASP A 46 -35.82 10.47 28.93
CA ASP A 46 -34.85 9.39 29.16
C ASP A 46 -34.73 8.48 27.93
N ASP A 47 -35.85 8.16 27.27
CA ASP A 47 -35.88 7.37 26.04
C ASP A 47 -35.22 8.13 24.86
N LEU A 48 -35.41 9.45 24.78
CA LEU A 48 -34.71 10.31 23.81
C LEU A 48 -33.21 10.38 24.09
N MET A 49 -32.80 10.47 25.36
CA MET A 49 -31.38 10.53 25.72
C MET A 49 -30.67 9.23 25.36
N LYS A 50 -31.30 8.07 25.62
CA LYS A 50 -30.77 6.76 25.20
C LYS A 50 -30.68 6.63 23.69
N SER A 51 -31.69 7.08 22.95
CA SER A 51 -31.62 7.02 21.48
C SER A 51 -30.52 7.92 20.92
N TYR A 52 -30.33 9.11 21.52
CA TYR A 52 -29.23 10.01 21.17
C TYR A 52 -27.85 9.38 21.47
N GLU A 53 -27.70 8.73 22.63
CA GLU A 53 -26.47 8.02 23.01
C GLU A 53 -26.15 6.89 22.03
N ASN A 54 -27.14 6.05 21.70
CA ASN A 54 -26.99 4.98 20.69
C ASN A 54 -26.56 5.54 19.32
N VAL A 55 -27.16 6.66 18.89
CA VAL A 55 -26.76 7.32 17.63
C VAL A 55 -25.32 7.82 17.71
N CYS A 56 -24.91 8.41 18.83
CA CYS A 56 -23.52 8.85 19.03
C CYS A 56 -22.53 7.67 18.99
N GLU A 57 -22.88 6.53 19.60
CA GLU A 57 -22.06 5.32 19.54
C GLU A 57 -21.91 4.79 18.11
N ILE A 58 -23.00 4.73 17.34
CA ILE A 58 -22.97 4.31 15.94
C ILE A 58 -22.08 5.23 15.09
N VAL A 59 -22.20 6.55 15.29
CA VAL A 59 -21.37 7.52 14.57
C VAL A 59 -19.88 7.34 14.89
N ARG A 60 -19.53 7.17 16.17
CA ARG A 60 -18.14 6.92 16.58
C ARG A 60 -17.61 5.59 16.02
N ALA A 61 -18.43 4.55 16.03
CA ALA A 61 -18.08 3.25 15.46
C ALA A 61 -17.84 3.34 13.95
N ASN A 62 -18.67 4.08 13.22
CA ASN A 62 -18.50 4.29 11.78
C ASN A 62 -17.23 5.08 11.45
N GLN A 63 -16.92 6.15 12.21
CA GLN A 63 -15.68 6.91 12.03
C GLN A 63 -14.44 6.05 12.27
N LYS A 64 -14.46 5.23 13.33
CA LYS A 64 -13.37 4.29 13.60
C LYS A 64 -13.22 3.28 12.47
N TYR A 65 -14.33 2.71 11.99
CA TYR A 65 -14.34 1.79 10.86
C TYR A 65 -13.75 2.42 9.59
N GLU A 66 -14.09 3.67 9.28
CA GLU A 66 -13.51 4.39 8.14
C GLU A 66 -11.99 4.59 8.28
N SER A 67 -11.52 4.93 9.49
CA SER A 67 -10.08 5.08 9.76
C SER A 67 -9.33 3.75 9.64
N ASP A 68 -9.89 2.69 10.21
CA ASP A 68 -9.33 1.34 10.16
C ASP A 68 -9.29 0.82 8.71
N MET A 69 -10.33 1.11 7.92
CA MET A 69 -10.40 0.75 6.51
C MET A 69 -9.34 1.49 5.68
N LYS A 70 -9.16 2.80 5.91
CA LYS A 70 -8.11 3.59 5.24
C LYS A 70 -6.72 3.05 5.56
N THR A 71 -6.44 2.77 6.83
CA THR A 71 -5.16 2.20 7.28
C THR A 71 -4.91 0.84 6.64
N THR A 72 -5.93 -0.02 6.63
CA THR A 72 -5.85 -1.33 5.98
C THR A 72 -5.55 -1.22 4.48
N GLN A 73 -6.21 -0.31 3.77
CA GLN A 73 -5.97 -0.10 2.34
C GLN A 73 -4.57 0.46 2.07
N MET A 74 -4.06 1.35 2.91
CA MET A 74 -2.69 1.87 2.79
C MET A 74 -1.65 0.75 2.94
N LEU A 75 -1.82 -0.11 3.95
CA LEU A 75 -0.94 -1.26 4.16
C LEU A 75 -1.03 -2.26 2.99
N LEU A 76 -2.23 -2.46 2.46
CA LEU A 76 -2.45 -3.34 1.31
C LEU A 76 -1.72 -2.84 0.06
N ASN A 77 -1.88 -1.55 -0.24
CA ASN A 77 -1.21 -0.87 -1.36
C ASN A 77 0.31 -0.77 -1.18
N SER A 78 0.83 -0.95 0.03
CA SER A 78 2.27 -1.00 0.30
C SER A 78 2.89 -2.35 -0.06
N VAL A 79 2.09 -3.41 -0.21
CA VAL A 79 2.57 -4.78 -0.48
C VAL A 79 2.31 -5.21 -1.92
N MET A 80 1.28 -4.63 -2.56
CA MET A 80 0.94 -4.92 -3.95
C MET A 80 0.40 -3.69 -4.68
N PRO A 81 0.52 -3.67 -6.03
CA PRO A 81 -0.03 -2.60 -6.84
C PRO A 81 -1.54 -2.42 -6.62
N LYS A 82 -2.01 -1.17 -6.70
CA LYS A 82 -3.42 -0.79 -6.43
C LYS A 82 -4.44 -1.61 -7.23
N THR A 83 -4.16 -1.84 -8.51
CA THR A 83 -5.05 -2.63 -9.39
C THR A 83 -5.23 -4.06 -8.93
N LEU A 84 -4.20 -4.67 -8.35
CA LEU A 84 -4.26 -6.01 -7.80
C LEU A 84 -4.87 -5.99 -6.40
N ALA A 85 -4.59 -4.95 -5.61
CA ALA A 85 -5.20 -4.74 -4.29
C ALA A 85 -6.73 -4.63 -4.38
N ASP A 86 -7.25 -3.83 -5.33
CA ASP A 86 -8.69 -3.63 -5.50
C ASP A 86 -9.39 -4.92 -5.93
N LYS A 87 -8.76 -5.71 -6.81
CA LYS A 87 -9.24 -7.04 -7.18
C LYS A 87 -9.29 -7.98 -5.98
N CYS A 88 -8.29 -7.92 -5.10
CA CYS A 88 -8.25 -8.67 -3.85
C CYS A 88 -9.40 -8.27 -2.92
N VAL A 89 -9.64 -6.97 -2.69
CA VAL A 89 -10.68 -6.47 -1.78
C VAL A 89 -12.08 -6.94 -2.21
N ILE A 90 -12.42 -6.80 -3.50
CA ILE A 90 -13.70 -7.26 -4.07
C ILE A 90 -13.90 -8.77 -3.85
N THR A 91 -12.80 -9.51 -3.86
CA THR A 91 -12.73 -10.97 -3.84
C THR A 91 -12.83 -11.59 -2.43
N THR A 92 -12.53 -10.81 -1.38
CA THR A 92 -12.52 -11.26 0.04
C THR A 92 -13.85 -11.80 0.57
N SER A 93 -14.96 -11.61 -0.15
CA SER A 93 -16.26 -12.22 0.19
C SER A 93 -16.25 -13.75 0.08
N ASN A 94 -15.26 -14.35 -0.60
CA ASN A 94 -15.04 -15.79 -0.69
C ASN A 94 -13.56 -16.11 -0.45
N ASP A 95 -13.24 -16.64 0.74
CA ASP A 95 -11.89 -17.03 1.21
C ASP A 95 -11.14 -18.01 0.27
N LYS A 96 -11.90 -18.68 -0.61
CA LYS A 96 -11.38 -19.58 -1.65
C LYS A 96 -10.76 -18.85 -2.85
N LEU A 97 -11.13 -17.60 -3.09
CA LEU A 97 -10.79 -16.81 -4.29
C LEU A 97 -9.57 -15.89 -4.07
N MET A 98 -9.24 -15.52 -2.83
CA MET A 98 -7.94 -14.89 -2.51
C MET A 98 -6.74 -15.80 -2.86
N ARG A 99 -6.91 -17.13 -2.72
CA ARG A 99 -5.92 -18.11 -3.21
C ARG A 99 -5.84 -18.16 -4.74
N THR A 100 -6.92 -17.78 -5.43
CA THR A 100 -6.96 -17.72 -6.88
C THR A 100 -6.19 -16.51 -7.41
N ILE A 101 -6.30 -15.34 -6.75
CA ILE A 101 -5.49 -14.16 -7.12
C ILE A 101 -4.02 -14.36 -6.73
N ALA A 102 -3.73 -14.97 -5.57
CA ALA A 102 -2.39 -15.36 -5.13
C ALA A 102 -1.77 -16.56 -5.92
N GLY A 103 -2.27 -16.78 -7.12
CA GLY A 103 -1.76 -17.73 -8.11
C GLY A 103 -2.20 -17.37 -9.54
N ASP A 104 -2.79 -16.19 -9.75
CA ASP A 104 -3.16 -15.71 -11.07
C ASP A 104 -1.91 -15.18 -11.76
N ILE A 105 -1.52 -15.87 -12.82
CA ILE A 105 -0.32 -15.61 -13.58
C ILE A 105 -0.78 -14.83 -14.80
N SER A 106 -0.42 -13.56 -14.87
CA SER A 106 -0.78 -12.69 -16.00
C SER A 106 0.44 -12.43 -16.87
N LEU A 107 0.21 -12.42 -18.19
CA LEU A 107 1.24 -12.12 -19.18
C LEU A 107 1.09 -10.67 -19.65
N GLN A 108 2.19 -9.95 -19.74
CA GLN A 108 2.24 -8.58 -20.23
C GLN A 108 3.38 -8.45 -21.25
N ASP A 109 3.05 -7.98 -22.46
CA ASP A 109 3.97 -8.03 -23.61
C ASP A 109 4.85 -6.79 -23.78
N LYS A 110 4.32 -5.63 -23.39
CA LYS A 110 4.99 -4.32 -23.53
C LYS A 110 5.35 -3.82 -22.14
N VAL A 111 6.50 -4.27 -21.64
CA VAL A 111 7.02 -3.86 -20.32
C VAL A 111 8.47 -3.42 -20.47
N SER A 112 8.85 -2.37 -19.77
CA SER A 112 10.26 -2.00 -19.59
C SER A 112 10.70 -2.27 -18.17
N ILE A 113 11.89 -2.85 -18.05
CA ILE A 113 12.41 -3.43 -16.83
C ILE A 113 13.72 -2.70 -16.51
N LEU A 114 13.84 -2.14 -15.30
CA LEU A 114 15.02 -1.40 -14.86
C LEU A 114 15.65 -2.05 -13.63
N PHE A 115 16.95 -2.34 -13.75
CA PHE A 115 17.82 -2.70 -12.64
C PHE A 115 18.81 -1.56 -12.39
N ALA A 116 19.01 -1.20 -11.12
CA ALA A 116 20.00 -0.22 -10.72
C ALA A 116 20.77 -0.70 -9.48
N ASP A 117 22.10 -0.89 -9.61
CA ASP A 117 22.93 -1.54 -8.58
C ASP A 117 24.21 -0.77 -8.20
N ILE A 118 24.49 -0.74 -6.89
CA ILE A 118 25.47 0.16 -6.29
C ILE A 118 26.88 -0.31 -6.64
N VAL A 119 27.68 0.60 -7.20
CA VAL A 119 29.04 0.27 -7.59
C VAL A 119 29.91 0.05 -6.36
N GLY A 120 30.40 -1.18 -6.20
CA GLY A 120 31.35 -1.53 -5.13
C GLY A 120 30.72 -1.65 -3.75
N PHE A 121 29.40 -1.90 -3.66
CA PHE A 121 28.68 -2.00 -2.40
C PHE A 121 29.27 -3.01 -1.41
N THR A 122 29.79 -4.15 -1.86
CA THR A 122 30.42 -5.15 -0.97
C THR A 122 31.57 -4.55 -0.17
N ARG A 123 32.37 -3.67 -0.80
CA ARG A 123 33.48 -2.98 -0.12
C ARG A 123 32.95 -1.90 0.81
N LEU A 124 31.92 -1.17 0.39
CA LEU A 124 31.29 -0.11 1.17
C LEU A 124 30.62 -0.66 2.44
N SER A 125 29.85 -1.74 2.31
CA SER A 125 29.15 -2.40 3.43
C SER A 125 30.11 -3.05 4.44
N SER A 126 31.29 -3.47 4.00
CA SER A 126 32.33 -4.00 4.91
C SER A 126 32.97 -2.92 5.79
N GLY A 127 32.94 -1.65 5.37
CA GLY A 127 33.59 -0.53 6.07
C GLY A 127 32.65 0.32 6.93
N LEU A 128 31.34 0.13 6.82
CA LEU A 128 30.32 0.91 7.52
C LEU A 128 29.67 0.12 8.64
N GLU A 129 29.22 0.84 9.67
CA GLU A 129 28.33 0.26 10.68
C GLU A 129 26.97 -0.08 10.05
N ALA A 130 26.37 -1.20 10.48
CA ALA A 130 25.09 -1.66 9.93
C ALA A 130 23.96 -0.62 10.04
N SER A 131 23.92 0.16 11.13
CA SER A 131 22.93 1.23 11.33
C SER A 131 23.04 2.32 10.26
N ARG A 132 24.26 2.81 10.03
CA ARG A 132 24.62 3.79 9.00
C ARG A 132 24.30 3.26 7.61
N LEU A 133 24.75 2.03 7.29
CA LEU A 133 24.45 1.39 6.00
C LEU A 133 22.94 1.33 5.70
N VAL A 134 22.11 0.94 6.68
CA VAL A 134 20.66 0.87 6.50
C VAL A 134 20.05 2.26 6.30
N ASN A 135 20.49 3.27 7.05
CA ASN A 135 20.02 4.65 6.88
C ASN A 135 20.39 5.21 5.50
N MET A 136 21.63 4.97 5.05
CA MET A 136 22.10 5.32 3.70
C MET A 136 21.21 4.70 2.62
N LEU A 137 20.93 3.39 2.72
CA LEU A 137 20.06 2.70 1.77
C LEU A 137 18.61 3.21 1.83
N ASN A 138 18.09 3.52 3.02
CA ASN A 138 16.73 4.01 3.18
C ASN A 138 16.55 5.42 2.59
N ASP A 139 17.53 6.32 2.76
CA ASP A 139 17.50 7.64 2.10
C ASP A 139 17.61 7.48 0.58
N LEU A 140 18.58 6.70 0.10
CA LEU A 140 18.80 6.46 -1.33
C LEU A 140 17.54 5.88 -2.01
N PHE A 141 17.02 4.77 -1.50
CA PHE A 141 15.85 4.11 -2.08
C PHE A 141 14.56 4.90 -1.83
N GLY A 142 14.46 5.68 -0.74
CA GLY A 142 13.35 6.59 -0.52
C GLY A 142 13.27 7.68 -1.59
N ARG A 143 14.41 8.19 -2.07
CA ARG A 143 14.47 9.10 -3.22
C ARG A 143 14.07 8.40 -4.52
N PHE A 144 14.50 7.16 -4.72
CA PHE A 144 14.11 6.39 -5.91
C PHE A 144 12.62 6.05 -5.92
N ASP A 145 12.02 5.76 -4.77
CA ASP A 145 10.58 5.49 -4.68
C ASP A 145 9.74 6.71 -5.11
N LYS A 146 10.18 7.92 -4.75
CA LYS A 146 9.56 9.18 -5.22
C LYS A 146 9.69 9.34 -6.74
N LEU A 147 10.86 9.05 -7.30
CA LEU A 147 11.08 9.08 -8.73
C LEU A 147 10.24 8.03 -9.47
N CYS A 148 10.14 6.82 -8.91
CA CYS A 148 9.37 5.70 -9.44
C CYS A 148 7.91 6.10 -9.60
N TYR A 149 7.33 6.70 -8.56
CA TYR A 149 5.97 7.25 -8.60
C TYR A 149 5.81 8.35 -9.67
N SER A 150 6.76 9.30 -9.76
CA SER A 150 6.69 10.40 -10.72
C SER A 150 6.75 9.94 -12.18
N MET A 151 7.48 8.85 -12.44
CA MET A 151 7.67 8.29 -13.78
C MET A 151 6.69 7.15 -14.07
N LYS A 152 5.63 6.97 -13.28
CA LYS A 152 4.63 5.89 -13.44
C LYS A 152 5.27 4.50 -13.55
N CYS A 153 6.40 4.30 -12.87
CA CYS A 153 7.03 3.00 -12.74
C CYS A 153 6.50 2.31 -11.47
N GLU A 154 6.42 1.00 -11.50
CA GLU A 154 6.04 0.16 -10.37
C GLU A 154 7.29 -0.48 -9.77
N LYS A 155 7.52 -0.25 -8.48
CA LYS A 155 8.60 -0.90 -7.74
C LYS A 155 8.25 -2.37 -7.54
N VAL A 156 9.17 -3.27 -7.93
CA VAL A 156 8.98 -4.71 -7.71
C VAL A 156 9.62 -5.14 -6.40
N ALA A 157 10.91 -4.87 -6.25
CA ALA A 157 11.66 -5.28 -5.07
C ALA A 157 12.97 -4.51 -4.92
N ILE A 158 13.58 -4.65 -3.75
CA ILE A 158 14.99 -4.34 -3.53
C ILE A 158 15.69 -5.68 -3.29
N LEU A 159 16.75 -5.95 -4.05
CA LEU A 159 17.54 -7.18 -3.98
C LEU A 159 18.94 -6.83 -3.47
N GLY A 160 19.10 -6.81 -2.14
CA GLY A 160 20.34 -6.32 -1.52
C GLY A 160 20.50 -4.82 -1.75
N ASP A 161 21.50 -4.44 -2.55
CA ASP A 161 21.82 -3.10 -3.00
C ASP A 161 21.23 -2.73 -4.37
N CYS A 162 20.61 -3.68 -5.05
CA CYS A 162 19.96 -3.46 -6.32
C CYS A 162 18.51 -3.00 -6.15
N TYR A 163 18.18 -1.86 -6.75
CA TYR A 163 16.82 -1.37 -6.91
C TYR A 163 16.21 -1.90 -8.21
N TYR A 164 14.98 -2.43 -8.13
CA TYR A 164 14.33 -3.10 -9.25
C TYR A 164 12.88 -2.62 -9.46
N CYS A 165 12.60 -2.10 -10.66
CA CYS A 165 11.26 -1.61 -11.03
C CYS A 165 10.89 -1.94 -12.49
N VAL A 166 9.59 -1.85 -12.78
CA VAL A 166 9.01 -2.10 -14.11
C VAL A 166 8.07 -0.98 -14.51
N ALA A 167 7.95 -0.70 -15.81
CA ALA A 167 6.98 0.22 -16.38
C ALA A 167 6.10 -0.53 -17.39
N GLY A 168 4.80 -0.20 -17.46
CA GLY A 168 3.82 -0.92 -18.29
C GLY A 168 3.30 -2.21 -17.66
N CYS A 169 3.52 -2.43 -16.36
CA CYS A 169 3.01 -3.54 -15.57
C CYS A 169 2.75 -3.09 -14.13
N PRO A 170 1.62 -3.47 -13.49
CA PRO A 170 0.51 -4.28 -14.03
C PRO A 170 -0.43 -3.50 -14.98
N GLU A 171 -0.39 -2.17 -14.97
CA GLU A 171 -1.16 -1.36 -15.92
C GLU A 171 -0.34 -1.14 -17.21
N PRO A 172 -0.91 -1.44 -18.39
CA PRO A 172 -0.25 -1.16 -19.66
C PRO A 172 -0.02 0.34 -19.84
N ASP A 173 1.18 0.70 -20.31
CA ASP A 173 1.56 2.07 -20.64
C ASP A 173 2.23 2.06 -22.02
N GLU A 174 1.85 2.96 -22.92
CA GLU A 174 2.46 3.04 -24.26
C GLU A 174 3.83 3.74 -24.17
N ASP A 175 4.03 4.63 -23.19
CA ASP A 175 5.29 5.34 -22.98
C ASP A 175 6.22 4.61 -21.99
N HIS A 176 5.97 3.30 -21.76
CA HIS A 176 6.68 2.49 -20.77
C HIS A 176 8.21 2.59 -20.88
N ALA A 177 8.75 2.53 -22.10
CA ALA A 177 10.19 2.60 -22.35
C ALA A 177 10.76 4.00 -22.06
N TYR A 178 10.05 5.04 -22.46
CA TYR A 178 10.46 6.43 -22.21
C TYR A 178 10.48 6.72 -20.70
N ASN A 179 9.41 6.37 -20.01
CA ASN A 179 9.27 6.54 -18.57
C ASN A 179 10.40 5.83 -17.80
N CYS A 180 10.70 4.60 -18.19
CA CYS A 180 11.75 3.79 -17.59
C CYS A 180 13.16 4.36 -17.85
N VAL A 181 13.45 4.82 -19.06
CA VAL A 181 14.76 5.43 -19.39
C VAL A 181 14.96 6.76 -18.69
N VAL A 182 13.93 7.62 -18.67
CA VAL A 182 13.99 8.90 -17.95
C VAL A 182 14.14 8.67 -16.45
N MET A 183 13.49 7.65 -15.88
CA MET A 183 13.71 7.22 -14.50
C MET A 183 15.19 6.87 -14.26
N GLY A 184 15.80 6.05 -15.13
CA GLY A 184 17.23 5.71 -15.05
C GLY A 184 18.15 6.93 -15.10
N LEU A 185 17.87 7.87 -16.00
CA LEU A 185 18.63 9.13 -16.09
C LEU A 185 18.50 9.96 -14.81
N LYS A 186 17.28 10.06 -14.24
CA LYS A 186 17.03 10.76 -12.98
C LYS A 186 17.74 10.09 -11.79
N ILE A 187 17.82 8.76 -11.76
CA ILE A 187 18.61 8.02 -10.75
C ILE A 187 20.09 8.45 -10.82
N CYS A 188 20.70 8.38 -12.00
CA CYS A 188 22.09 8.80 -12.18
C CYS A 188 22.31 10.27 -11.83
N LYS A 189 21.37 11.16 -12.17
CA LYS A 189 21.45 12.59 -11.84
C LYS A 189 21.31 12.85 -10.34
N THR A 190 20.41 12.14 -9.65
CA THR A 190 20.19 12.28 -8.21
C THR A 190 21.46 11.98 -7.42
N ILE A 191 22.18 10.94 -7.83
CA ILE A 191 23.46 10.56 -7.21
C ILE A 191 24.57 11.55 -7.54
N LYS A 192 24.65 12.02 -8.79
CA LYS A 192 25.64 13.05 -9.15
C LYS A 192 25.41 14.36 -8.40
N ALA A 193 24.16 14.74 -8.17
CA ALA A 193 23.80 15.96 -7.43
C ALA A 193 24.12 15.85 -5.93
N ASN A 194 23.93 14.66 -5.35
CA ASN A 194 24.24 14.38 -3.96
C ASN A 194 25.16 13.17 -3.88
N PRO A 195 26.47 13.31 -4.17
CA PRO A 195 27.39 12.19 -4.13
C PRO A 195 27.64 11.72 -2.70
N ASP A 196 27.37 12.58 -1.70
CA ASP A 196 27.64 12.32 -0.30
C ASP A 196 26.41 11.72 0.41
N PHE A 197 26.35 10.38 0.43
CA PHE A 197 25.41 9.64 1.25
C PHE A 197 26.11 9.21 2.53
N GLU A 198 25.89 9.96 3.62
CA GLU A 198 26.53 9.73 4.90
C GLU A 198 28.06 9.58 4.82
N GLY A 199 28.76 10.50 4.15
CA GLY A 199 30.22 10.53 4.01
C GLY A 199 30.79 9.63 2.91
N GLN A 200 29.95 8.96 2.11
CA GLN A 200 30.37 8.01 1.08
C GLN A 200 30.04 8.50 -0.32
N ILE A 201 31.01 8.42 -1.22
CA ILE A 201 30.84 8.67 -2.65
C ILE A 201 30.27 7.40 -3.29
N VAL A 202 29.02 7.47 -3.73
CA VAL A 202 28.31 6.35 -4.35
C VAL A 202 28.12 6.61 -5.85
N ASP A 203 28.13 5.55 -6.66
CA ASP A 203 27.74 5.58 -8.07
C ASP A 203 26.81 4.40 -8.37
N MET A 204 26.01 4.49 -9.44
CA MET A 204 25.08 3.44 -9.89
C MET A 204 25.44 2.94 -11.27
N ARG A 205 25.25 1.65 -11.50
CA ARG A 205 24.99 1.12 -12.84
C ARG A 205 23.48 1.00 -13.05
N VAL A 206 23.00 1.31 -14.24
CA VAL A 206 21.58 1.20 -14.60
C VAL A 206 21.44 0.43 -15.91
N GLY A 207 20.67 -0.66 -15.89
CA GLY A 207 20.37 -1.50 -17.05
C GLY A 207 18.87 -1.56 -17.34
N ILE A 208 18.47 -1.38 -18.60
CA ILE A 208 17.06 -1.34 -19.00
C ILE A 208 16.80 -2.20 -20.24
N HIS A 209 15.87 -3.14 -20.11
CA HIS A 209 15.40 -3.97 -21.22
C HIS A 209 13.88 -3.88 -21.36
N SER A 210 13.39 -3.91 -22.60
CA SER A 210 11.96 -3.91 -22.89
C SER A 210 11.56 -5.20 -23.58
N GLY A 211 10.50 -5.82 -23.08
CA GLY A 211 10.02 -7.11 -23.55
C GLY A 211 8.79 -7.56 -22.79
N ARG A 212 8.59 -8.88 -22.76
CA ARG A 212 7.45 -9.55 -22.17
C ARG A 212 7.79 -10.11 -20.81
N VAL A 213 6.89 -9.93 -19.86
CA VAL A 213 7.00 -10.51 -18.53
C VAL A 213 5.73 -11.22 -18.14
N ILE A 214 5.91 -12.21 -17.29
CA ILE A 214 4.84 -12.80 -16.49
C ILE A 214 4.89 -12.14 -15.13
N TYR A 215 3.76 -11.67 -14.62
CA TYR A 215 3.68 -11.15 -13.26
C TYR A 215 2.65 -11.92 -12.45
N ALA A 216 2.90 -12.05 -11.15
CA ALA A 216 2.00 -12.73 -10.24
C ALA A 216 2.20 -12.25 -8.80
N ILE A 217 1.19 -12.48 -7.96
CA ILE A 217 1.35 -12.40 -6.51
C ILE A 217 1.72 -13.79 -6.00
N VAL A 218 2.89 -13.92 -5.39
CA VAL A 218 3.40 -15.19 -4.88
C VAL A 218 3.38 -15.18 -3.35
N GLY A 219 3.03 -16.33 -2.77
CA GLY A 219 3.05 -16.57 -1.33
C GLY A 219 1.64 -16.65 -0.72
N SER A 220 1.57 -17.19 0.50
CA SER A 220 0.31 -17.37 1.25
C SER A 220 0.29 -16.69 2.61
N LYS A 221 1.46 -16.25 3.10
CA LYS A 221 1.62 -15.53 4.38
C LYS A 221 2.36 -14.21 4.20
N ARG A 222 3.39 -14.23 3.36
CA ARG A 222 4.11 -13.04 2.90
C ARG A 222 3.87 -12.93 1.41
N TYR A 223 2.81 -12.21 1.05
CA TYR A 223 2.49 -11.95 -0.34
C TYR A 223 3.57 -11.02 -0.92
N LYS A 224 4.03 -11.33 -2.12
CA LYS A 224 4.98 -10.53 -2.88
C LYS A 224 4.50 -10.44 -4.31
N PHE A 225 4.36 -9.22 -4.83
CA PHE A 225 4.25 -8.99 -6.26
C PHE A 225 5.63 -9.18 -6.88
N ASP A 226 5.72 -10.02 -7.91
CA ASP A 226 6.98 -10.28 -8.59
C ASP A 226 6.76 -10.52 -10.09
N VAL A 227 7.83 -10.34 -10.85
CA VAL A 227 7.82 -10.50 -12.31
C VAL A 227 8.90 -11.49 -12.75
N TYR A 228 8.57 -12.28 -13.77
CA TYR A 228 9.35 -13.41 -14.24
C TYR A 228 9.41 -13.40 -15.77
N GLY A 229 10.55 -13.77 -16.33
CA GLY A 229 10.72 -13.88 -17.78
C GLY A 229 12.18 -13.85 -18.18
N GLN A 230 12.46 -14.26 -19.42
CA GLN A 230 13.81 -14.17 -19.98
C GLN A 230 14.27 -12.71 -20.10
N ASP A 231 13.34 -11.80 -20.39
CA ASP A 231 13.59 -10.36 -20.54
C ASP A 231 14.02 -9.69 -19.23
N VAL A 232 13.59 -10.21 -18.08
CA VAL A 232 14.07 -9.79 -16.75
C VAL A 232 15.56 -10.12 -16.60
N THR A 233 15.96 -11.32 -17.03
CA THR A 233 17.37 -11.74 -17.02
C THR A 233 18.23 -10.89 -17.93
N TRP A 234 17.71 -10.51 -19.10
CA TRP A 234 18.41 -9.58 -20.00
C TRP A 234 18.60 -8.20 -19.39
N ALA A 235 17.59 -7.63 -18.71
CA ALA A 235 17.72 -6.35 -18.01
C ALA A 235 18.82 -6.38 -16.95
N ASN A 236 18.85 -7.45 -16.15
CA ASN A 236 19.87 -7.69 -15.13
C ASN A 236 21.28 -7.83 -15.75
N LYS A 237 21.40 -8.53 -16.89
CA LYS A 237 22.67 -8.62 -17.63
C LYS A 237 23.15 -7.24 -18.11
N LEU A 238 22.26 -6.38 -18.58
CA LEU A 238 22.61 -5.01 -18.99
C LEU A 238 23.08 -4.16 -17.81
N GLU A 239 22.49 -4.31 -16.62
CA GLU A 239 23.00 -3.61 -15.43
C GLU A 239 24.43 -4.08 -15.12
N SER A 240 24.64 -5.39 -15.00
CA SER A 240 25.94 -5.94 -14.60
C SER A 240 27.09 -5.62 -15.58
N THR A 241 26.76 -5.42 -16.86
CA THR A 241 27.71 -4.99 -17.91
C THR A 241 27.70 -3.48 -18.15
N GLY A 242 26.87 -2.75 -17.41
CA GLY A 242 26.67 -1.31 -17.54
C GLY A 242 27.86 -0.49 -17.04
N ILE A 243 27.97 0.71 -17.58
CA ILE A 243 28.99 1.69 -17.17
C ILE A 243 28.42 2.53 -16.01
N PRO A 244 29.16 2.71 -14.90
CA PRO A 244 28.77 3.59 -13.81
C PRO A 244 28.36 5.00 -14.26
N GLY A 245 27.27 5.51 -13.70
CA GLY A 245 26.73 6.84 -13.98
C GLY A 245 26.16 7.02 -15.39
N ARG A 246 25.88 5.91 -16.10
CA ARG A 246 25.24 5.86 -17.42
C ARG A 246 24.10 4.84 -17.43
N VAL A 247 23.13 5.06 -18.32
CA VAL A 247 22.01 4.15 -18.54
C VAL A 247 22.31 3.27 -19.74
N HIS A 248 22.31 1.96 -19.54
CA HIS A 248 22.56 0.94 -20.56
C HIS A 248 21.24 0.30 -20.99
N ILE A 249 20.94 0.31 -22.29
CA ILE A 249 19.67 -0.18 -22.83
C ILE A 249 19.89 -1.25 -23.90
N SER A 250 18.93 -2.15 -24.08
CA SER A 250 18.88 -3.06 -25.22
C SER A 250 18.37 -2.39 -26.50
N GLY A 251 18.63 -3.02 -27.65
CA GLY A 251 18.02 -2.65 -28.93
C GLY A 251 16.49 -2.73 -28.91
N CYS A 252 15.91 -3.66 -28.12
CA CYS A 252 14.45 -3.72 -27.92
C CYS A 252 13.92 -2.43 -27.30
N THR A 253 14.53 -1.96 -26.21
CA THR A 253 14.16 -0.68 -25.57
C THR A 253 14.34 0.48 -26.54
N ARG A 254 15.45 0.52 -27.30
CA ARG A 254 15.70 1.56 -28.29
C ARG A 254 14.59 1.66 -29.34
N GLY A 255 14.04 0.52 -29.78
CA GLY A 255 12.94 0.49 -30.76
C GLY A 255 11.70 1.27 -30.32
N TYR A 256 11.43 1.34 -29.02
CA TYR A 256 10.31 2.09 -28.44
C TYR A 256 10.61 3.58 -28.21
N LEU A 257 11.86 4.02 -28.35
CA LEU A 257 12.28 5.40 -28.06
C LEU A 257 12.41 6.28 -29.31
N ASN A 258 11.97 5.79 -30.47
CA ASN A 258 12.07 6.53 -31.72
C ASN A 258 11.28 7.86 -31.66
N GLY A 259 11.97 8.98 -31.85
CA GLY A 259 11.35 10.31 -31.84
C GLY A 259 11.21 10.98 -30.47
N THR A 260 11.79 10.40 -29.41
CA THR A 260 11.74 10.96 -28.03
C THR A 260 12.74 12.09 -27.77
N GLY A 261 13.64 12.38 -28.71
CA GLY A 261 14.70 13.40 -28.56
C GLY A 261 15.90 12.95 -27.70
N LEU A 262 15.92 11.70 -27.25
CA LEU A 262 17.08 11.10 -26.57
C LEU A 262 18.20 10.76 -27.56
N GLU A 263 19.44 10.97 -27.13
CA GLU A 263 20.64 10.62 -27.89
C GLU A 263 21.19 9.26 -27.43
N PHE A 264 21.74 8.49 -28.37
CA PHE A 264 22.23 7.14 -28.11
C PHE A 264 23.65 6.96 -28.66
N GLU A 265 24.49 6.30 -27.88
CA GLU A 265 25.86 5.92 -28.22
C GLU A 265 25.98 4.38 -28.28
N ASP A 266 26.75 3.85 -29.21
CA ASP A 266 27.03 2.42 -29.29
C ASP A 266 27.75 1.96 -28.00
N ALA A 267 27.19 0.99 -27.30
CA ALA A 267 27.89 0.36 -26.20
C ALA A 267 28.99 -0.54 -26.80
N ASN A 268 30.26 -0.25 -26.46
CA ASN A 268 31.43 -0.86 -27.09
C ASN A 268 31.35 -2.41 -27.15
N PRO A 269 31.81 -3.08 -28.24
CA PRO A 269 31.60 -4.52 -28.46
C PRO A 269 32.21 -5.47 -27.40
N SER A 270 33.12 -4.97 -26.58
CA SER A 270 33.75 -5.72 -25.48
C SER A 270 32.75 -6.19 -24.41
N ALA A 271 31.56 -5.57 -24.33
CA ALA A 271 30.46 -6.00 -23.47
C ALA A 271 29.74 -7.26 -23.98
N HIS A 272 29.86 -7.60 -25.27
CA HIS A 272 29.23 -8.80 -25.84
C HIS A 272 29.87 -10.11 -25.36
N HIS A 273 31.09 -10.07 -24.80
CA HIS A 273 31.87 -11.25 -24.42
C HIS A 273 32.32 -11.28 -22.94
N ALA A 274 31.77 -10.41 -22.08
CA ALA A 274 32.10 -10.43 -20.66
C ALA A 274 31.26 -11.49 -19.91
N ARG A 275 31.88 -12.67 -19.75
CA ARG A 275 31.49 -13.84 -18.94
C ARG A 275 30.24 -14.61 -19.41
N ASP A 276 30.46 -15.41 -20.45
CA ASP A 276 30.16 -16.84 -20.34
C ASP A 276 30.77 -17.38 -19.04
N ASN A 277 29.96 -17.46 -18.00
CA ASN A 277 30.18 -18.28 -16.80
C ASN A 277 28.89 -18.20 -15.99
N ASP A 278 28.00 -19.17 -16.22
CA ASP A 278 27.32 -20.07 -15.27
C ASP A 278 27.13 -19.69 -13.76
N ASP A 279 27.34 -18.45 -13.31
CA ASP A 279 27.20 -18.07 -11.90
C ASP A 279 25.73 -17.87 -11.50
N TRP A 280 24.85 -17.58 -12.47
CA TRP A 280 23.40 -17.48 -12.25
C TRP A 280 22.73 -18.83 -12.03
N ASN A 281 23.32 -19.93 -12.51
CA ASN A 281 22.82 -21.27 -12.19
C ASN A 281 22.95 -21.52 -10.67
N ARG A 282 24.00 -21.00 -10.01
CA ARG A 282 24.22 -21.21 -8.56
C ARG A 282 23.24 -20.48 -7.64
N LEU A 283 22.84 -19.25 -7.96
CA LEU A 283 21.96 -18.46 -7.07
C LEU A 283 20.52 -19.00 -6.98
N PHE A 284 20.10 -19.82 -7.95
CA PHE A 284 18.82 -20.55 -7.91
C PHE A 284 19.00 -22.05 -7.62
N GLU A 285 20.15 -22.66 -7.92
CA GLU A 285 20.44 -24.08 -7.61
C GLU A 285 20.53 -24.39 -6.11
N GLU A 286 20.84 -23.43 -5.24
CA GLU A 286 20.89 -23.69 -3.79
C GLU A 286 19.51 -24.00 -3.16
N THR A 287 18.42 -23.85 -3.90
CA THR A 287 17.08 -24.30 -3.47
C THR A 287 16.53 -25.51 -4.23
N GLU A 288 17.26 -26.03 -5.24
CA GLU A 288 16.73 -27.03 -6.18
C GLU A 288 17.35 -28.44 -6.03
N ASN A 289 18.08 -28.72 -4.95
CA ASN A 289 18.51 -30.09 -4.63
C ASN A 289 17.48 -30.84 -3.76
N SER A 290 16.28 -31.05 -4.30
CA SER A 290 15.44 -32.19 -3.90
C SER A 290 14.52 -32.64 -5.04
N ASN A 291 14.88 -33.79 -5.62
CA ASN A 291 14.12 -34.73 -6.45
C ASN A 291 12.75 -34.29 -7.03
N SER A 292 12.66 -34.46 -8.36
CA SER A 292 11.45 -34.73 -9.16
C SER A 292 10.41 -33.62 -9.39
N LYS A 293 10.82 -32.34 -9.46
CA LYS A 293 9.93 -31.27 -9.96
C LYS A 293 10.50 -30.65 -11.23
N VAL A 294 9.71 -30.67 -12.30
CA VAL A 294 9.90 -29.81 -13.48
C VAL A 294 10.11 -28.39 -12.96
N SER A 295 11.30 -27.82 -13.20
CA SER A 295 11.67 -26.49 -12.70
C SER A 295 10.60 -25.47 -13.13
N LEU A 296 10.26 -24.53 -12.24
CA LEU A 296 9.42 -23.38 -12.58
C LEU A 296 9.99 -22.67 -13.81
N ARG A 297 11.32 -22.62 -13.95
CA ARG A 297 12.01 -22.15 -15.14
C ARG A 297 11.58 -22.91 -16.39
N GLY A 298 11.56 -24.25 -16.37
CA GLY A 298 11.12 -25.06 -17.51
C GLY A 298 9.65 -24.84 -17.88
N ARG A 299 8.78 -24.63 -16.88
CA ARG A 299 7.35 -24.33 -17.14
C ARG A 299 7.13 -22.91 -17.66
N PHE A 300 7.86 -21.93 -17.15
CA PHE A 300 7.82 -20.58 -17.68
C PHE A 300 8.44 -20.54 -19.08
N HIS A 301 9.54 -21.25 -19.32
CA HIS A 301 10.18 -21.34 -20.63
C HIS A 301 9.22 -21.84 -21.71
N GLN A 302 8.39 -22.86 -21.42
CA GLN A 302 7.33 -23.32 -22.31
C GLN A 302 6.28 -22.24 -22.65
N LEU A 303 6.04 -21.26 -21.78
CA LEU A 303 5.15 -20.13 -22.07
C LEU A 303 5.80 -19.09 -23.02
N PHE A 304 7.14 -19.09 -23.13
CA PHE A 304 7.92 -18.18 -23.97
C PHE A 304 8.50 -18.85 -25.24
N GLU A 305 8.39 -20.17 -25.39
CA GLU A 305 9.01 -21.00 -26.46
C GLU A 305 8.62 -20.65 -27.90
N ASN A 306 7.61 -19.80 -28.13
CA ASN A 306 7.08 -19.48 -29.47
C ASN A 306 7.31 -18.03 -29.92
N HIS A 307 8.18 -17.26 -29.27
CA HIS A 307 8.48 -15.89 -29.72
C HIS A 307 9.95 -15.72 -30.10
N ASP A 308 10.13 -15.38 -31.37
CA ASP A 308 11.40 -14.92 -31.90
C ASP A 308 11.82 -13.67 -31.14
N HIS A 309 12.92 -13.76 -30.37
CA HIS A 309 13.58 -12.55 -29.90
C HIS A 309 13.98 -11.74 -31.14
N PRO A 310 13.60 -10.46 -31.23
CA PRO A 310 13.91 -9.66 -32.41
C PRO A 310 15.42 -9.60 -32.63
N GLU A 311 15.86 -9.59 -33.89
CA GLU A 311 17.26 -9.61 -34.34
C GLU A 311 18.13 -8.50 -33.69
N TYR A 312 17.49 -7.45 -33.16
CA TYR A 312 18.12 -6.32 -32.46
C TYR A 312 18.35 -6.52 -30.96
N ALA A 313 17.88 -7.63 -30.35
CA ALA A 313 17.97 -7.87 -28.91
C ALA A 313 19.42 -7.89 -28.38
N ASP A 314 20.36 -8.37 -29.21
CA ASP A 314 21.77 -8.47 -28.86
C ASP A 314 22.55 -7.15 -29.01
N THR A 315 21.96 -6.15 -29.67
CA THR A 315 22.55 -4.80 -29.73
C THR A 315 22.29 -4.06 -28.44
N THR A 316 23.29 -3.30 -27.96
CA THR A 316 23.15 -2.55 -26.71
C THR A 316 23.66 -1.12 -26.89
N TRP A 317 23.05 -0.19 -26.16
CA TRP A 317 23.23 1.24 -26.38
C TRP A 317 23.38 1.95 -25.03
N LEU A 318 24.16 3.02 -25.00
CA LEU A 318 24.23 3.93 -23.86
C LEU A 318 23.37 5.16 -24.16
N VAL A 319 22.54 5.54 -23.20
CA VAL A 319 21.72 6.75 -23.33
C VAL A 319 22.54 7.97 -22.92
N ARG A 320 22.59 8.96 -23.81
CA ARG A 320 23.17 10.27 -23.52
C ARG A 320 22.05 11.23 -23.14
N GLU A 321 22.25 11.93 -22.02
CA GLU A 321 21.41 13.05 -21.63
C GLU A 321 21.63 14.21 -22.62
N PRO A 322 20.59 14.73 -23.28
CA PRO A 322 20.71 15.93 -24.08
C PRO A 322 21.07 17.13 -23.19
N ASP A 323 21.92 18.05 -23.68
CA ASP A 323 22.28 19.25 -22.93
C ASP A 323 21.02 20.04 -22.52
N ASN A 324 20.89 20.39 -21.24
CA ASN A 324 19.76 21.10 -20.61
C ASN A 324 18.38 20.37 -20.66
N PHE A 325 18.33 19.04 -20.88
CA PHE A 325 17.07 18.30 -21.00
C PHE A 325 16.14 18.44 -19.79
N PHE A 326 16.67 18.43 -18.58
CA PHE A 326 15.89 18.58 -17.34
C PHE A 326 15.86 20.01 -16.79
N ASP A 327 16.52 20.96 -17.44
CA ASP A 327 16.65 22.33 -16.90
C ASP A 327 15.39 23.18 -17.15
N ASN A 328 14.51 22.73 -18.06
CA ASN A 328 13.20 23.35 -18.31
C ASN A 328 12.03 22.66 -17.58
N GLU A 329 12.20 21.42 -17.10
CA GLU A 329 11.22 20.70 -16.29
C GLU A 329 11.58 20.80 -14.80
N ARG A 330 11.19 21.90 -14.15
CA ARG A 330 10.98 22.01 -12.69
C ARG A 330 11.98 21.23 -11.82
N PHE A 331 13.25 21.57 -11.95
CA PHE A 331 14.29 21.12 -11.02
C PHE A 331 14.03 21.58 -9.56
N ASP A 332 13.24 22.64 -9.36
CA ASP A 332 12.83 23.14 -8.04
C ASP A 332 11.80 22.24 -7.33
N GLU A 333 10.93 21.54 -8.07
CA GLU A 333 9.96 20.59 -7.50
C GLU A 333 10.72 19.33 -7.01
N PHE A 334 11.75 18.90 -7.76
CA PHE A 334 12.71 17.85 -7.40
C PHE A 334 13.50 18.18 -6.12
N ASN A 335 14.06 19.38 -5.99
CA ASN A 335 14.76 19.78 -4.76
C ASN A 335 13.80 19.93 -3.57
N SER A 336 12.57 20.39 -3.73
CA SER A 336 11.58 20.39 -2.63
C SER A 336 11.25 18.98 -2.13
N ILE A 337 11.21 18.01 -3.05
CA ILE A 337 10.94 16.60 -2.75
C ILE A 337 12.17 15.94 -2.10
N VAL A 338 13.38 16.36 -2.46
CA VAL A 338 14.66 15.88 -1.92
C VAL A 338 15.00 16.55 -0.57
N ASP A 339 14.84 17.87 -0.44
CA ASP A 339 15.14 18.67 0.76
C ASP A 339 14.02 18.62 1.82
N GLY A 340 12.78 18.34 1.43
CA GLY A 340 11.67 18.08 2.35
C GLY A 340 11.87 16.85 3.25
N SER A 341 12.96 16.09 3.05
CA SER A 341 13.35 14.94 3.87
C SER A 341 14.01 15.29 5.21
N THR A 342 14.25 16.58 5.52
CA THR A 342 14.66 17.01 6.88
C THR A 342 13.52 17.46 7.77
N GLN A 343 12.26 17.43 7.30
CA GLN A 343 11.09 17.52 8.17
C GLN A 343 10.23 16.27 8.03
N ASP A 344 10.31 15.44 9.08
CA ASP A 344 9.35 14.40 9.44
C ASP A 344 9.34 13.10 8.63
N TYR A 345 10.48 12.40 8.61
CA TYR A 345 10.44 10.93 8.77
C TYR A 345 10.54 10.60 10.27
N ASP A 346 9.60 11.14 11.05
CA ASP A 346 9.47 10.78 12.44
C ASP A 346 8.67 9.48 12.51
N SER A 347 9.35 8.39 12.87
CA SER A 347 8.73 7.11 13.22
C SER A 347 7.68 7.24 14.33
N SER A 348 7.57 8.40 14.98
CA SER A 348 6.49 8.76 15.90
C SER A 348 5.20 9.26 15.22
N LYS A 349 5.21 9.65 13.93
CA LYS A 349 4.00 10.09 13.21
C LYS A 349 3.12 8.95 12.67
N LEU A 350 3.57 7.70 12.82
CA LEU A 350 2.71 6.52 12.71
C LEU A 350 2.05 6.13 14.06
N ALA A 351 2.25 6.92 15.10
CA ALA A 351 1.29 6.99 16.19
C ALA A 351 0.21 7.98 15.75
N LEU A 352 -1.01 7.47 15.53
CA LEU A 352 -2.22 8.27 15.44
C LEU A 352 -2.17 9.35 16.54
N ARG A 353 -2.06 10.63 16.14
CA ARG A 353 -2.14 11.75 17.08
C ARG A 353 -3.48 11.65 17.80
N GLU A 354 -3.44 11.37 19.10
CA GLU A 354 -4.60 11.47 19.99
C GLU A 354 -5.15 12.91 20.10
N GLU A 355 -4.45 13.90 19.55
CA GLU A 355 -4.75 15.33 19.71
C GLU A 355 -5.78 15.90 18.72
N ASP A 356 -6.08 15.23 17.60
CA ASP A 356 -7.11 15.70 16.65
C ASP A 356 -8.54 15.30 17.05
N CYS A 357 -8.71 14.63 18.20
CA CYS A 357 -9.99 14.25 18.80
C CYS A 357 -10.47 15.21 19.91
N GLN A 358 -9.99 16.46 19.96
CA GLN A 358 -10.58 17.47 20.85
C GLN A 358 -11.84 18.11 20.25
N VAL A 359 -12.93 17.34 20.23
CA VAL A 359 -14.28 17.92 20.26
C VAL A 359 -14.64 18.15 21.72
N SER A 360 -14.31 19.35 22.20
CA SER A 360 -14.86 20.04 23.37
C SER A 360 -15.65 19.17 24.36
N LEU A 361 -14.93 18.64 25.36
CA LEU A 361 -15.50 18.13 26.62
C LEU A 361 -16.07 19.30 27.42
N LEU A 362 -17.40 19.37 27.53
CA LEU A 362 -18.04 20.02 28.67
C LEU A 362 -18.34 18.92 29.69
N GLU A 363 -17.42 18.77 30.63
CA GLU A 363 -17.60 17.95 31.83
C GLU A 363 -18.77 18.50 32.66
N ASN A 364 -19.78 17.68 32.89
CA ASN A 364 -20.53 17.72 34.13
C ASN A 364 -20.30 16.38 34.81
N GLY A 365 -19.51 16.43 35.89
CA GLY A 365 -19.08 15.26 36.62
C GLY A 365 -20.23 14.53 37.29
N GLU A 366 -20.19 13.21 37.23
CA GLU A 366 -20.69 12.34 38.29
C GLU A 366 -19.98 10.98 38.22
N ASN A 367 -19.27 10.67 39.31
CA ASN A 367 -18.70 9.37 39.64
C ASN A 367 -19.70 8.23 39.43
N ARG A 368 -19.44 7.28 38.51
CA ARG A 368 -19.98 5.91 38.62
C ARG A 368 -18.99 4.84 38.18
N ARG A 369 -18.97 3.79 39.00
CA ARG A 369 -18.07 2.64 39.03
C ARG A 369 -18.03 1.88 37.71
N TYR A 370 -16.83 1.54 37.25
CA TYR A 370 -16.59 0.56 36.19
C TYR A 370 -17.16 -0.80 36.59
N GLY A 371 -18.22 -1.22 35.90
CA GLY A 371 -18.66 -2.60 35.80
C GLY A 371 -18.05 -3.24 34.55
N GLU A 372 -17.76 -4.52 34.65
CA GLU A 372 -17.03 -5.36 33.71
C GLU A 372 -17.44 -5.22 32.23
N ALA A 373 -16.43 -5.14 31.36
CA ALA A 373 -16.56 -5.19 29.92
C ALA A 373 -17.03 -6.59 29.45
N PRO A 374 -17.98 -6.69 28.49
CA PRO A 374 -18.23 -7.96 27.81
C PRO A 374 -17.09 -8.25 26.83
N ARG A 375 -16.39 -9.35 27.09
CA ARG A 375 -15.65 -10.11 26.07
C ARG A 375 -16.61 -10.44 24.93
N THR A 376 -16.38 -9.89 23.74
CA THR A 376 -16.87 -10.50 22.49
C THR A 376 -15.97 -10.09 21.33
N THR A 377 -14.78 -10.66 21.35
CA THR A 377 -13.94 -10.82 20.16
C THR A 377 -14.28 -12.17 19.52
N ALA A 378 -14.19 -12.20 18.19
CA ALA A 378 -13.92 -13.38 17.35
C ALA A 378 -15.00 -14.45 17.22
N ILE A 379 -15.67 -14.38 16.08
CA ILE A 379 -15.97 -15.54 15.24
C ILE A 379 -14.62 -16.17 14.86
N ALA A 380 -14.21 -17.21 15.59
CA ALA A 380 -13.21 -18.18 15.17
C ALA A 380 -13.92 -19.53 15.02
N LEU A 381 -14.32 -19.83 13.79
CA LEU A 381 -14.87 -21.13 13.41
C LEU A 381 -13.72 -22.05 12.97
N ILE A 382 -13.82 -23.30 13.44
CA ILE A 382 -13.11 -24.50 12.96
C ILE A 382 -11.79 -24.82 13.67
N HIS A 383 -11.89 -25.49 14.83
CA HIS A 383 -11.32 -26.83 14.99
C HIS A 383 -11.92 -27.54 16.22
N LYS A 384 -12.16 -28.86 16.08
CA LYS A 384 -12.62 -29.84 17.08
C LYS A 384 -14.14 -29.99 17.28
N GLN A 385 -14.79 -30.57 16.28
CA GLN A 385 -15.72 -31.68 16.52
C GLN A 385 -14.92 -32.98 16.55
N THR A 386 -14.84 -33.60 17.73
CA THR A 386 -14.78 -35.04 18.04
C THR A 386 -14.84 -35.06 19.58
N GLU A 387 -16.05 -35.18 20.13
CA GLU A 387 -16.54 -36.44 20.71
C GLU A 387 -15.87 -36.75 22.06
N ASN A 388 -16.60 -36.48 23.13
CA ASN A 388 -16.70 -37.30 24.33
C ASN A 388 -17.92 -36.81 25.14
N GLN A 389 -19.11 -37.25 24.72
CA GLN A 389 -20.03 -37.97 25.61
C GLN A 389 -19.66 -39.44 25.38
N GLU A 390 -19.22 -40.24 26.34
CA GLU A 390 -19.83 -40.57 27.64
C GLU A 390 -18.85 -40.52 28.83
#